data_AF-A0A6A5F9D0-F1
#
_entry.id   AF-A0A6A5F9D0-F1
#
_cell.length_a   1.000
_cell.length_b   1.000
_cell.length_c   1.000
_cell.angle_alpha   90.00
_cell.angle_beta   90.00
_cell.angle_gamma   90.00
#
_symmetry.space_group_name_H-M   'P 1'
#
loop_
_entity.id
_entity.type
_entity.pdbx_description
1 polymer ?
#
loop_
_entity_poly.entity_id
_entity_poly.type
_entity_poly.pdbx_seq_one_letter_code
_entity_poly.pdbx_strand_id
1 'polypeptide(L)'
;MSEYAAAQKSTLKLKGVGAISAGKKKKKDKESKRRLEQVANSQNDEEEKTKGYVDKRTPAQIAFDKMQEKRQMERILNKASKTHKLRVEDFNRHLDTLTEHYDIPKVSWTK
;
A
#
# COMPACT_ATOMS: atom_id res chain seq x y z
N MET A 1 6.05 3.60 38.54
CA MET A 1 7.39 3.98 38.04
C MET A 1 7.69 3.06 36.86
N SER A 2 7.88 3.58 35.64
CA SER A 2 8.01 2.75 34.42
C SER A 2 9.35 1.99 34.39
N GLU A 3 9.30 0.68 34.14
CA GLU A 3 10.46 -0.25 34.07
C GLU A 3 11.52 0.16 33.04
N TYR A 4 11.19 1.05 32.11
CA TYR A 4 12.12 1.52 31.06
C TYR A 4 12.97 2.72 31.46
N ALA A 5 12.82 3.25 32.68
CA ALA A 5 13.63 4.37 33.15
C ALA A 5 15.13 4.03 33.28
N ALA A 6 15.46 2.75 33.49
CA ALA A 6 16.83 2.27 33.71
C ALA A 6 17.56 1.79 32.43
N ALA A 7 17.00 1.99 31.24
CA ALA A 7 17.64 1.55 30.01
C ALA A 7 18.94 2.35 29.72
N GLN A 8 20.06 1.65 29.51
CA GLN A 8 21.34 2.27 29.17
C GLN A 8 21.26 2.99 27.81
N LYS A 9 21.27 4.33 27.85
CA LYS A 9 21.21 5.22 26.66
C LYS A 9 22.57 5.34 25.95
N SER A 10 23.30 4.24 25.78
CA SER A 10 24.58 4.28 25.06
C SER A 10 24.39 3.93 23.58
N THR A 11 25.13 4.61 22.72
CA THR A 11 25.06 4.41 21.26
C THR A 11 25.75 3.09 20.87
N LEU A 12 25.01 2.19 20.22
CA LEU A 12 25.52 0.88 19.79
C LEU A 12 26.71 1.03 18.82
N LYS A 13 27.89 0.57 19.24
CA LYS A 13 29.09 0.57 18.40
C LYS A 13 29.15 -0.71 17.58
N LEU A 14 28.82 -0.61 16.30
CA LEU A 14 28.90 -1.71 15.35
C LEU A 14 30.35 -1.89 14.87
N LYS A 15 30.91 -3.09 15.06
CA LYS A 15 32.26 -3.43 14.62
C LYS A 15 32.30 -3.42 13.08
N GLY A 16 33.15 -2.57 12.51
CA GLY A 16 33.27 -2.36 11.06
C GLY A 16 33.03 -0.92 10.61
N VAL A 17 32.44 -0.08 11.47
CA VAL A 17 32.26 1.35 11.19
C VAL A 17 33.33 2.13 11.93
N GLY A 18 34.50 2.26 11.29
CA GLY A 18 35.58 3.13 11.77
C GLY A 18 35.07 4.57 12.01
N ALA A 19 35.71 5.26 12.96
CA ALA A 19 35.32 6.57 13.48
C ALA A 19 34.77 7.50 12.39
N ILE A 20 33.44 7.63 12.34
CA ILE A 20 32.78 8.50 11.39
C ILE A 20 33.09 9.94 11.77
N SER A 21 33.85 10.60 10.91
CA SER A 21 34.26 12.00 11.02
C SER A 21 33.09 12.92 11.38
N ALA A 22 33.36 13.94 12.21
CA ALA A 22 32.39 14.89 12.74
C ALA A 22 31.47 15.55 11.69
N GLY A 23 31.92 15.62 10.42
CA GLY A 23 31.12 16.12 9.29
C GLY A 23 29.90 15.27 8.93
N LYS A 24 29.97 13.93 9.07
CA LYS A 24 28.81 13.05 8.78
C LYS A 24 27.74 13.15 9.88
N LYS A 25 28.15 13.46 11.12
CA LYS A 25 27.25 13.65 12.27
C LYS A 25 26.39 14.91 12.11
N LYS A 26 27.00 16.06 11.73
CA LYS A 26 26.25 17.30 11.41
C LYS A 26 25.27 17.13 10.24
N LYS A 27 25.63 16.35 9.21
CA LYS A 27 24.74 16.09 8.07
C LYS A 27 23.52 15.23 8.47
N LYS A 28 23.73 14.25 9.35
CA LYS A 28 22.66 13.40 9.90
C LYS A 28 21.70 14.17 10.83
N ASP A 29 22.21 15.07 11.66
CA ASP A 29 21.36 15.89 12.53
C ASP A 29 20.49 16.88 11.74
N LYS A 30 21.03 17.47 10.67
CA LYS A 30 20.26 18.35 9.77
C LYS A 30 19.17 17.59 9.00
N GLU A 31 19.44 16.36 8.60
CA GLU A 31 18.45 15.50 7.93
C GLU A 31 17.36 15.03 8.91
N SER A 32 17.74 14.66 10.14
CA SER A 32 16.79 14.29 11.19
C SER A 32 15.86 15.44 11.55
N LYS A 33 16.40 16.67 11.67
CA LYS A 33 15.59 17.87 11.96
C LYS A 33 14.60 18.18 10.83
N ARG A 34 15.03 18.03 9.56
CA ARG A 34 14.14 18.18 8.40
C ARG A 34 13.04 17.14 8.36
N ARG A 35 13.34 15.88 8.69
CA ARG A 35 12.32 14.83 8.78
C ARG A 35 11.34 15.08 9.93
N LEU A 36 11.82 15.60 11.07
CA LEU A 36 10.96 15.96 12.19
C LEU A 36 10.03 17.14 11.86
N GLU A 37 10.55 18.17 11.18
CA GLU A 37 9.74 19.30 10.68
C GLU A 37 8.72 18.85 9.63
N GLN A 38 9.09 17.93 8.74
CA GLN A 38 8.17 17.39 7.75
C GLN A 38 7.04 16.58 8.39
N VAL A 39 7.33 15.80 9.44
CA VAL A 39 6.32 15.06 10.21
C VAL A 39 5.44 16.01 11.03
N ALA A 40 6.02 17.04 11.65
CA ALA A 40 5.26 18.04 12.41
C ALA A 40 4.35 18.92 11.52
N ASN A 41 4.78 19.25 10.30
CA ASN A 41 3.89 19.91 9.33
C ASN A 41 2.78 18.98 8.85
N SER A 42 3.09 17.71 8.61
CA SER A 42 2.08 16.71 8.20
C SER A 42 1.02 16.48 9.30
N GLN A 43 1.39 16.63 10.57
CA GLN A 43 0.46 16.56 11.70
C GLN A 43 -0.41 17.82 11.83
N ASN A 44 0.14 19.02 11.57
CA ASN A 44 -0.66 20.25 11.55
C ASN A 44 -1.67 20.28 10.39
N ASP A 45 -1.30 19.77 9.21
CA ASP A 45 -2.21 19.64 8.06
C ASP A 45 -3.37 18.64 8.30
N GLU A 46 -3.17 17.67 9.19
CA GLU A 46 -4.23 16.75 9.64
C GLU A 46 -5.10 17.39 10.73
N GLU A 47 -4.53 18.12 11.67
CA GLU A 47 -5.29 18.81 12.73
C GLU A 47 -6.16 19.96 12.20
N GLU A 48 -5.74 20.72 11.18
CA GLU A 48 -6.58 21.77 10.56
C GLU A 48 -7.79 21.21 9.79
N LYS A 49 -7.71 19.99 9.26
CA LYS A 49 -8.85 19.36 8.54
C LYS A 49 -9.94 18.82 9.47
N THR A 50 -9.66 18.67 10.77
CA THR A 50 -10.63 18.13 11.74
C THR A 50 -11.67 19.14 12.19
N LYS A 51 -11.44 20.44 12.02
CA LYS A 51 -12.38 21.50 12.37
C LYS A 51 -13.31 21.82 11.19
N GLY A 52 -14.20 20.89 10.89
CA GLY A 52 -15.40 21.17 10.10
C GLY A 52 -15.36 20.77 8.61
N TYR A 53 -14.87 19.56 8.28
CA TYR A 53 -15.22 18.97 6.98
C TYR A 53 -16.70 18.57 6.98
N VAL A 54 -17.57 19.50 6.59
CA VAL A 54 -18.96 19.19 6.26
C VAL A 54 -18.92 18.38 4.97
N ASP A 55 -19.29 17.11 5.05
CA ASP A 55 -19.31 16.23 3.89
C ASP A 55 -20.32 16.76 2.86
N LYS A 56 -19.81 17.33 1.76
CA LYS A 56 -20.62 17.88 0.66
C LYS A 56 -21.19 16.78 -0.24
N ARG A 57 -20.93 15.51 0.08
CA ARG A 57 -21.40 14.37 -0.72
C ARG A 57 -22.91 14.26 -0.67
N THR A 58 -23.49 13.91 -1.81
CA THR A 58 -24.92 13.61 -1.88
C THR A 58 -25.23 12.31 -1.13
N PRO A 59 -26.47 12.10 -0.66
CA PRO A 59 -26.86 10.83 -0.03
C PRO A 59 -26.55 9.61 -0.91
N ALA A 60 -26.66 9.76 -2.23
CA ALA A 60 -26.30 8.70 -3.20
C ALA A 60 -24.79 8.42 -3.23
N GLN A 61 -23.94 9.45 -3.17
CA GLN A 61 -22.48 9.29 -3.10
C GLN A 61 -22.08 8.60 -1.79
N ILE A 62 -22.65 9.02 -0.66
CA ILE A 62 -22.39 8.39 0.65
C ILE A 62 -22.79 6.90 0.63
N ALA A 63 -23.94 6.56 0.03
CA ALA A 63 -24.37 5.17 -0.10
C ALA A 63 -23.44 4.35 -1.01
N PHE A 64 -22.97 4.94 -2.11
CA PHE A 64 -22.01 4.31 -3.01
C PHE A 64 -20.67 4.04 -2.32
N ASP A 65 -20.13 5.02 -1.60
CA ASP A 65 -18.86 4.87 -0.89
C ASP A 65 -18.94 3.79 0.19
N LYS A 66 -20.02 3.76 0.99
CA LYS A 66 -20.26 2.70 1.97
C LYS A 66 -20.32 1.31 1.32
N MET A 67 -20.93 1.20 0.14
CA MET A 67 -20.98 -0.05 -0.61
C MET A 67 -19.60 -0.42 -1.20
N GLN A 68 -18.85 0.57 -1.65
CA GLN A 68 -17.49 0.38 -2.16
C GLN A 68 -16.54 -0.09 -1.06
N GLU A 69 -16.61 0.49 0.14
CA GLU A 69 -15.83 0.09 1.31
C GLU A 69 -16.11 -1.37 1.69
N LYS A 70 -17.39 -1.77 1.73
CA LYS A 70 -17.79 -3.16 1.96
C LYS A 70 -17.16 -4.11 0.93
N ARG A 71 -17.28 -3.79 -0.37
CA ARG A 71 -16.70 -4.59 -1.45
C ARG A 71 -15.18 -4.54 -1.49
N GLN A 72 -14.56 -3.47 -0.98
CA GLN A 72 -13.12 -3.33 -0.96
C GLN A 72 -12.48 -4.38 -0.05
N MET A 73 -13.08 -4.67 1.11
CA MET A 73 -12.61 -5.75 1.99
C MET A 73 -12.64 -7.10 1.29
N GLU A 74 -13.75 -7.43 0.62
CA GLU A 74 -13.89 -8.67 -0.17
C GLU A 74 -12.86 -8.72 -1.32
N ARG A 75 -12.66 -7.61 -2.04
CA ARG A 75 -11.66 -7.51 -3.11
C ARG A 75 -10.23 -7.68 -2.61
N ILE A 76 -9.92 -7.11 -1.44
CA ILE A 76 -8.60 -7.27 -0.82
C ILE A 76 -8.37 -8.74 -0.46
N LEU A 77 -9.35 -9.38 0.17
CA LEU A 77 -9.27 -10.80 0.52
C LEU A 77 -9.10 -11.69 -0.72
N ASN A 78 -9.90 -11.44 -1.76
CA ASN A 78 -9.82 -12.18 -3.03
C ASN A 78 -8.53 -11.95 -3.80
N LYS A 79 -7.93 -10.76 -3.72
CA LYS A 79 -6.60 -10.49 -4.32
C LYS A 79 -5.48 -11.13 -3.51
N ALA A 80 -5.61 -11.17 -2.19
CA ALA A 80 -4.64 -11.80 -1.30
C ALA A 80 -4.66 -13.34 -1.40
N SER A 81 -5.81 -13.93 -1.70
CA SER A 81 -5.95 -15.40 -1.76
C SER A 81 -5.16 -16.06 -2.91
N LYS A 82 -4.97 -15.36 -4.03
CA LYS A 82 -4.25 -15.90 -5.19
C LYS A 82 -2.92 -15.19 -5.43
N THR A 83 -1.84 -15.95 -5.41
CA THR A 83 -0.52 -15.47 -5.84
C THR A 83 -0.53 -15.09 -7.33
N HIS A 84 0.41 -14.25 -7.75
CA HIS A 84 0.52 -13.86 -9.17
C HIS A 84 0.71 -15.08 -10.08
N LYS A 85 1.55 -16.04 -9.68
CA LYS A 85 1.80 -17.27 -10.43
C LYS A 85 0.51 -18.08 -10.64
N LEU A 86 -0.27 -18.29 -9.58
CA LEU A 86 -1.56 -18.99 -9.69
C LEU A 86 -2.56 -18.25 -10.58
N ARG A 87 -2.56 -16.90 -10.57
CA ARG A 87 -3.40 -16.11 -11.48
C ARG A 87 -3.00 -16.28 -12.95
N VAL A 88 -1.70 -16.36 -13.23
CA VAL A 88 -1.19 -16.61 -14.59
C VAL A 88 -1.51 -18.04 -15.03
N GLU A 89 -1.36 -19.03 -14.15
CA GLU A 89 -1.73 -20.42 -14.44
C GLU A 89 -3.24 -20.58 -14.68
N ASP A 90 -4.09 -19.97 -13.84
CA ASP A 90 -5.54 -19.91 -14.04
C ASP A 90 -5.89 -19.29 -15.41
N PHE A 91 -5.23 -18.19 -15.76
CA PHE A 91 -5.44 -17.50 -17.02
C PHE A 91 -5.04 -18.36 -18.23
N ASN A 92 -3.87 -18.99 -18.18
CA ASN A 92 -3.41 -19.88 -19.24
C ASN A 92 -4.33 -21.08 -19.40
N ARG A 93 -4.74 -21.72 -18.29
CA ARG A 93 -5.74 -22.81 -18.33
C ARG A 93 -7.06 -22.36 -18.97
N HIS A 94 -7.50 -21.14 -18.69
CA HIS A 94 -8.72 -20.61 -19.29
C HIS A 94 -8.56 -20.39 -20.80
N LEU A 95 -7.42 -19.86 -21.25
CA LEU A 95 -7.12 -19.69 -22.66
C LEU A 95 -7.03 -21.03 -23.41
N ASP A 96 -6.43 -22.05 -22.80
CA ASP A 96 -6.35 -23.39 -23.39
C ASP A 96 -7.74 -24.02 -23.61
N THR A 97 -8.70 -23.71 -22.74
CA THR A 97 -10.10 -24.18 -22.89
C THR A 97 -10.92 -23.36 -23.88
N LEU A 98 -10.43 -22.19 -24.29
CA LEU A 98 -11.17 -21.26 -25.12
C LEU A 98 -11.08 -21.71 -26.58
N THR A 99 -12.22 -21.75 -27.27
CA THR A 99 -12.28 -22.19 -28.67
C THR A 99 -11.51 -21.23 -29.57
N GLU A 100 -10.62 -21.76 -30.41
CA GLU A 100 -9.89 -20.98 -31.40
C GLU A 100 -10.83 -20.32 -32.43
N HIS A 101 -11.94 -21.00 -32.73
CA HIS A 101 -12.95 -20.55 -33.69
C HIS A 101 -14.23 -20.14 -32.98
N TYR A 102 -14.69 -18.92 -33.25
CA TYR A 102 -15.93 -18.34 -32.72
C TYR A 102 -17.13 -18.49 -33.65
N ASP A 103 -16.95 -19.19 -34.78
CA ASP A 103 -17.99 -19.41 -35.77
C ASP A 103 -18.01 -20.87 -36.22
N ILE A 104 -19.18 -21.32 -36.65
CA ILE A 104 -19.39 -22.71 -37.05
C ILE A 104 -18.74 -22.91 -38.43
N PRO A 105 -17.96 -23.98 -38.62
CA PRO A 105 -17.40 -24.26 -39.94
C PRO A 105 -18.52 -24.37 -40.98
N LYS A 106 -18.31 -23.78 -42.16
CA LYS A 106 -19.29 -23.84 -43.26
C LYS A 106 -19.58 -25.29 -43.63
N VAL A 107 -20.85 -25.66 -43.61
CA VAL A 107 -21.32 -26.96 -44.11
C VAL A 107 -21.52 -26.83 -45.62
N SER A 108 -20.48 -27.13 -46.40
CA SER A 108 -20.64 -27.37 -47.84
C SER A 108 -21.08 -28.81 -48.06
N TRP A 109 -22.22 -29.02 -48.73
CA TRP A 109 -22.57 -30.31 -49.33
C TRP A 109 -21.63 -30.54 -50.52
N THR A 110 -20.46 -31.11 -50.29
CA THR A 110 -19.59 -31.61 -51.36
C THR A 110 -18.61 -32.65 -50.81
N LYS A 111 -18.90 -33.91 -51.20
CA LYS A 111 -18.21 -35.21 -51.10
C LYS A 111 -17.30 -35.52 -49.91
#